data_AF-K5WUR5-F1
#
_entry.id   AF-K5WUR5-F1
#
_cell.length_a   1.000
_cell.length_b   1.000
_cell.length_c   1.000
_cell.angle_alpha   90.00
_cell.angle_beta   90.00
_cell.angle_gamma   90.00
#
_symmetry.space_group_name_H-M   'P 1'
#
loop_
_entity.id
_entity.type
_entity.pdbx_description
1 polymer ?
#
loop_
_entity_poly.entity_id
_entity_poly.type
_entity_poly.pdbx_seq_one_letter_code
_entity_poly.pdbx_strand_id
1 'polypeptide(L)'
;MRKTLRIARRQYFDKQIHSMASDRKRPWDLMPWTRERKMPAVEAILDSRGNSCNTEEKLFKTLHNTYNAADNREVDVSSMYRKIEAFEEREWMKFSVQEFHDALKNCAKNTAPGPDHVSWRLWKRFATDDTVCQFVTKIANACFDTGYWPQHFKQSISAM
;
A
#
# COMPACT_ATOMS: atom_id res chain seq x y z
N MET A 1 34.78 2.43 9.47
CA MET A 1 34.26 1.57 8.37
C MET A 1 33.00 2.10 7.68
N ARG A 2 31.88 2.42 8.37
CA ARG A 2 30.65 2.88 7.68
C ARG A 2 30.81 4.18 6.87
N LYS A 3 31.59 5.15 7.39
CA LYS A 3 31.86 6.42 6.69
C LYS A 3 32.72 6.22 5.44
N THR A 4 33.74 5.37 5.51
CA THR A 4 34.64 5.09 4.37
C THR A 4 33.90 4.35 3.25
N LEU A 5 33.05 3.38 3.59
CA LEU A 5 32.16 2.71 2.63
C LEU A 5 31.19 3.70 1.95
N ARG A 6 30.61 4.65 2.72
CA ARG A 6 29.72 5.68 2.16
C ARG A 6 30.43 6.58 1.15
N ILE A 7 31.68 6.98 1.47
CA ILE A 7 32.50 7.81 0.59
C ILE A 7 32.87 7.06 -0.69
N ALA A 8 33.35 5.81 -0.57
CA ALA A 8 33.70 4.99 -1.72
C ALA A 8 32.50 4.72 -2.63
N ARG A 9 31.33 4.44 -2.05
CA ARG A 9 30.07 4.25 -2.78
C ARG A 9 29.68 5.52 -3.54
N ARG A 10 29.77 6.69 -2.91
CA ARG A 10 29.47 7.98 -3.55
C ARG A 10 30.41 8.25 -4.73
N GLN A 11 31.72 8.09 -4.52
CA GLN A 11 32.73 8.27 -5.57
C GLN A 11 32.50 7.33 -6.77
N TYR A 12 32.06 6.10 -6.52
CA TYR A 12 31.69 5.17 -7.59
C TYR A 12 30.51 5.67 -8.43
N PHE A 13 29.41 6.10 -7.79
CA PHE A 13 28.24 6.61 -8.51
C PHE A 13 28.51 7.93 -9.22
N ASP A 14 29.26 8.85 -8.62
CA ASP A 14 29.62 10.13 -9.25
C ASP A 14 30.45 9.90 -10.53
N LYS A 15 31.39 8.93 -10.51
CA LYS A 15 32.14 8.53 -11.71
C LYS A 15 31.23 7.94 -12.80
N GLN A 16 30.27 7.09 -12.44
CA GLN A 16 29.32 6.50 -13.39
C GLN A 16 28.40 7.57 -14.01
N ILE A 17 27.93 8.53 -13.20
CA ILE A 17 27.10 9.64 -13.68
C ILE A 17 27.89 10.50 -14.66
N HIS A 18 29.15 10.85 -14.36
CA HIS A 18 29.98 11.62 -15.27
C HIS A 18 30.30 10.87 -16.57
N SER A 19 30.72 9.60 -16.51
CA SER A 19 30.98 8.82 -17.73
C SER A 19 29.73 8.72 -18.59
N MET A 20 28.56 8.56 -17.98
CA MET A 20 27.31 8.50 -18.74
C MET A 20 26.92 9.85 -19.31
N ALA A 21 26.96 10.94 -18.55
CA ALA A 21 26.64 12.27 -19.08
C ALA A 21 27.53 12.69 -20.25
N SER A 22 28.79 12.23 -20.29
CA SER A 22 29.74 12.52 -21.36
C SER A 22 29.62 11.57 -22.56
N ASP A 23 29.49 10.25 -22.34
CA ASP A 23 29.58 9.24 -23.42
C ASP A 23 28.21 8.71 -23.90
N ARG A 24 27.16 8.76 -23.06
CA ARG A 24 25.82 8.21 -23.36
C ARG A 24 24.73 9.26 -23.16
N LYS A 25 23.91 9.50 -24.17
CA LYS A 25 22.98 10.65 -24.20
C LYS A 25 21.97 10.74 -23.04
N ARG A 26 21.72 9.70 -22.23
CA ARG A 26 20.60 9.68 -21.24
C ARG A 26 20.95 9.00 -19.90
N PRO A 27 20.88 9.73 -18.76
CA PRO A 27 21.16 9.19 -17.43
C PRO A 27 20.26 8.01 -16.99
N TRP A 28 19.03 7.94 -17.49
CA TRP A 28 18.07 6.87 -17.14
C TRP A 28 18.35 5.54 -17.86
N ASP A 29 19.26 5.48 -18.85
CA ASP A 29 19.67 4.22 -19.48
C ASP A 29 20.37 3.25 -18.49
N LEU A 30 20.74 3.74 -17.29
CA LEU A 30 21.23 2.91 -16.18
C LEU A 30 20.16 2.02 -15.56
N MET A 31 18.91 2.45 -15.63
CA MET A 31 17.85 1.85 -14.84
C MET A 31 17.49 0.46 -15.39
N PRO A 32 17.25 -0.55 -14.54
CA PRO A 32 16.84 -1.86 -15.01
C PRO A 32 15.56 -1.84 -15.86
N TRP A 33 14.68 -0.85 -15.64
CA TRP A 33 13.42 -0.70 -16.36
C TRP A 33 13.52 -0.04 -17.74
N THR A 34 14.62 0.68 -18.04
CA THR A 34 14.87 1.25 -19.39
C THR A 34 15.59 0.28 -20.33
N ARG A 35 16.16 -0.80 -19.78
CA ARG A 35 16.79 -1.84 -20.59
C ARG A 35 15.75 -2.55 -21.44
N GLU A 36 16.15 -2.95 -22.64
CA GLU A 36 15.35 -3.81 -23.48
C GLU A 36 14.95 -5.06 -22.68
N ARG A 37 13.64 -5.21 -22.44
CA ARG A 37 13.12 -6.40 -21.77
C ARG A 37 13.31 -7.55 -22.73
N LYS A 38 14.03 -8.58 -22.30
CA LYS A 38 13.97 -9.87 -22.98
C LYS A 38 12.50 -10.29 -22.94
N MET A 39 11.86 -10.35 -24.11
CA MET A 39 10.53 -10.94 -24.21
C MET A 39 10.65 -12.36 -23.64
N PRO A 40 9.74 -12.79 -22.76
CA PRO A 40 9.70 -14.18 -22.35
C PRO A 40 9.64 -15.05 -23.62
N ALA A 41 10.23 -16.24 -23.59
CA ALA A 41 10.05 -17.21 -24.66
C ALA A 41 8.54 -17.33 -24.89
N VAL A 42 8.08 -17.04 -26.11
CA VAL A 42 6.65 -16.98 -26.42
C VAL A 42 6.05 -18.33 -26.07
N GLU A 43 5.30 -18.38 -24.97
CA GLU A 43 4.54 -19.56 -24.59
C GLU A 43 3.38 -19.67 -25.56
N ALA A 44 3.21 -20.85 -26.17
CA ALA A 44 2.09 -21.08 -27.06
C ALA A 44 0.78 -20.98 -26.24
N ILE A 45 -0.20 -20.24 -26.76
CA ILE A 45 -1.52 -20.17 -26.13
C ILE A 45 -2.12 -21.57 -26.11
N LEU A 46 -2.45 -22.04 -24.91
CA LEU A 46 -3.03 -23.37 -24.70
C LEU A 46 -4.55 -23.27 -24.59
N ASP A 47 -5.24 -24.25 -25.17
CA ASP A 47 -6.67 -24.47 -24.91
C ASP A 47 -6.88 -24.90 -23.44
N SER A 48 -8.12 -24.83 -22.96
CA SER A 48 -8.62 -25.38 -21.70
C SER A 48 -8.17 -26.82 -21.38
N ARG A 49 -7.80 -27.59 -22.41
CA ARG A 49 -7.29 -28.97 -22.32
C ARG A 49 -5.75 -29.09 -22.40
N GLY A 50 -5.03 -27.98 -22.36
CA GLY A 50 -3.56 -27.94 -22.43
C GLY A 50 -2.97 -28.14 -23.83
N ASN A 51 -3.79 -28.09 -24.89
CA ASN A 51 -3.34 -28.29 -26.26
C ASN A 51 -2.90 -26.96 -26.89
N SER A 52 -1.77 -26.96 -27.62
CA SER A 52 -1.32 -25.77 -28.37
C SER A 52 -2.35 -25.30 -29.40
N CYS A 53 -2.58 -23.98 -29.44
CA CYS A 53 -3.43 -23.32 -30.42
C CYS A 53 -2.58 -22.70 -31.53
N ASN A 54 -2.36 -23.45 -32.61
CA ASN A 54 -1.47 -23.02 -33.71
C ASN A 54 -2.23 -22.47 -34.94
N THR A 55 -3.56 -22.45 -34.89
CA THR A 55 -4.44 -22.00 -35.98
C THR A 55 -5.19 -20.76 -35.52
N GLU A 56 -5.33 -19.77 -36.40
CA GLU A 56 -6.00 -18.49 -36.09
C GLU A 56 -7.43 -18.68 -35.56
N GLU A 57 -8.22 -19.56 -36.18
CA GLU A 57 -9.57 -19.88 -35.71
C GLU A 57 -9.58 -20.45 -34.29
N LYS A 58 -8.61 -21.31 -33.97
CA LYS A 58 -8.50 -21.96 -32.66
C LYS A 58 -8.02 -20.97 -31.59
N LEU A 59 -7.13 -20.05 -31.95
CA LEU A 59 -6.70 -18.93 -31.10
C LEU A 59 -7.87 -18.02 -30.78
N PHE A 60 -8.60 -17.57 -31.81
CA PHE A 60 -9.77 -16.72 -31.64
C PHE A 60 -10.81 -17.39 -30.76
N LYS A 61 -11.16 -18.64 -31.03
CA LYS A 61 -12.14 -19.39 -30.23
C LYS A 61 -11.70 -19.57 -28.77
N THR A 62 -10.42 -19.86 -28.53
CA THR A 62 -9.89 -20.02 -27.17
C THR A 62 -9.96 -18.71 -26.39
N LEU A 63 -9.57 -17.60 -27.03
CA LEU A 63 -9.62 -16.26 -26.44
C LEU A 63 -11.06 -15.80 -26.22
N HIS A 64 -11.93 -15.99 -27.22
CA HIS A 64 -13.34 -15.64 -27.13
C HIS A 64 -14.04 -16.42 -26.02
N ASN A 65 -13.81 -17.72 -25.92
CA ASN A 65 -14.40 -18.55 -24.86
C ASN A 65 -13.86 -18.21 -23.47
N THR A 66 -12.60 -17.80 -23.33
CA THR A 66 -12.04 -17.44 -22.01
C THR A 66 -12.64 -16.14 -21.47
N TYR A 67 -12.81 -15.13 -22.31
CA TYR A 67 -13.39 -13.86 -21.88
C TYR A 67 -14.92 -13.85 -21.85
N ASN A 68 -15.58 -14.67 -22.68
CA ASN A 68 -17.04 -14.74 -22.80
C ASN A 68 -17.61 -16.06 -22.26
N ALA A 69 -16.90 -16.73 -21.34
CA ALA A 69 -17.31 -18.02 -20.78
C ALA A 69 -18.70 -18.00 -20.12
N ALA A 70 -19.16 -16.81 -19.70
CA ALA A 70 -20.44 -16.60 -19.04
C ALA A 70 -21.53 -16.00 -19.96
N ASP A 71 -21.24 -15.78 -21.25
CA ASP A 71 -22.16 -15.07 -22.17
C ASP A 71 -23.52 -15.78 -22.34
N ASN A 72 -23.51 -17.12 -22.31
CA ASN A 72 -24.73 -17.94 -22.39
C ASN A 72 -25.23 -18.44 -21.02
N ARG A 73 -24.68 -17.94 -19.91
CA ARG A 73 -25.16 -18.32 -18.58
C ARG A 73 -26.38 -17.47 -18.25
N GLU A 74 -27.53 -18.10 -18.05
CA GLU A 74 -28.67 -17.41 -17.46
C GLU A 74 -28.27 -16.84 -16.10
N VAL A 75 -28.38 -15.51 -15.96
CA VAL A 75 -28.12 -14.83 -14.70
C VAL A 75 -29.41 -14.91 -13.88
N ASP A 76 -29.39 -15.67 -12.79
CA ASP A 76 -30.51 -15.69 -11.83
C ASP A 76 -30.58 -14.36 -11.07
N VAL A 77 -31.35 -13.43 -11.63
CA VAL A 77 -31.65 -12.12 -11.04
C VAL A 77 -32.58 -12.23 -9.83
N SER A 78 -33.20 -13.38 -9.58
CA SER A 78 -34.05 -13.59 -8.39
C SER A 78 -33.27 -13.35 -7.10
N SER A 79 -31.96 -13.66 -7.12
CA SER A 79 -31.02 -13.38 -6.03
C SER A 79 -30.85 -11.89 -5.71
N MET A 80 -30.99 -11.00 -6.71
CA MET A 80 -30.89 -9.54 -6.51
C MET A 80 -32.16 -8.95 -5.87
N TYR A 81 -33.32 -9.58 -6.08
CA TYR A 81 -34.59 -9.18 -5.47
C TYR A 81 -34.83 -9.82 -4.09
N ARG A 82 -33.95 -10.72 -3.65
CA ARG A 82 -33.97 -11.22 -2.27
C ARG A 82 -33.70 -10.01 -1.37
N LYS A 83 -34.64 -9.72 -0.46
CA LYS A 83 -34.40 -8.76 0.63
C LYS A 83 -33.06 -9.16 1.26
N ILE A 84 -32.06 -8.30 1.11
CA ILE A 84 -30.79 -8.45 1.81
C ILE A 84 -31.17 -8.49 3.28
N GLU A 85 -30.87 -9.61 3.95
CA GLU A 85 -31.07 -9.70 5.38
C GLU A 85 -30.29 -8.54 6.00
N ALA A 86 -30.99 -7.70 6.76
CA ALA A 86 -30.34 -6.63 7.49
C ALA A 86 -29.33 -7.30 8.41
N PHE A 87 -28.05 -7.16 8.08
CA PHE A 87 -27.00 -7.57 8.99
C PHE A 87 -27.19 -6.77 10.28
N GLU A 88 -27.08 -7.45 11.42
CA GLU A 88 -27.06 -6.73 12.68
C GLU A 88 -25.92 -5.71 12.64
N GLU A 89 -26.21 -4.49 13.11
CA GLU A 89 -25.19 -3.45 13.21
C GLU A 89 -24.07 -3.97 14.10
N ARG A 90 -22.90 -4.20 13.51
CA ARG A 90 -21.73 -4.63 14.27
C ARG A 90 -21.33 -3.51 15.22
N GLU A 91 -21.31 -3.81 16.51
CA GLU A 91 -20.82 -2.88 17.52
C GLU A 91 -19.36 -2.48 17.22
N TRP A 92 -19.08 -1.18 17.32
CA TRP A 92 -17.72 -0.68 17.17
C TRP A 92 -16.89 -1.07 18.39
N MET A 93 -15.80 -1.81 18.17
CA MET A 93 -14.92 -2.21 19.27
C MET A 93 -14.22 -0.98 19.84
N LYS A 94 -14.23 -0.85 21.17
CA LYS A 94 -13.56 0.24 21.88
C LYS A 94 -12.06 0.18 21.66
N PHE A 95 -11.47 1.35 21.47
CA PHE A 95 -10.03 1.52 21.41
C PHE A 95 -9.42 1.15 22.75
N SER A 96 -8.38 0.34 22.71
CA SER A 96 -7.66 -0.19 23.87
C SER A 96 -6.34 0.55 24.10
N VAL A 97 -5.79 0.41 25.29
CA VAL A 97 -4.44 0.93 25.61
C VAL A 97 -3.36 0.22 24.76
N GLN A 98 -3.55 -1.05 24.44
CA GLN A 98 -2.62 -1.80 23.60
C GLN A 98 -2.56 -1.22 22.17
N GLU A 99 -3.70 -0.87 21.58
CA GLU A 99 -3.74 -0.22 20.28
C GLU A 99 -3.07 1.16 20.29
N PHE A 100 -3.15 1.90 21.39
CA PHE A 100 -2.40 3.14 21.56
C PHE A 100 -0.88 2.90 21.52
N HIS A 101 -0.39 1.87 22.22
CA HIS A 101 1.02 1.49 22.18
C HIS A 101 1.46 1.05 20.77
N ASP A 102 0.64 0.24 20.10
CA ASP A 102 0.95 -0.27 18.77
C ASP A 102 0.97 0.86 17.72
N ALA A 103 0.05 1.84 17.83
CA ALA A 103 0.07 3.04 17.01
C ALA A 103 1.38 3.83 17.20
N LEU A 104 1.81 4.05 18.45
CA LEU A 104 3.05 4.78 18.74
C LEU A 104 4.32 4.04 18.33
N LYS A 105 4.29 2.71 18.29
CA LYS A 105 5.46 1.89 17.92
C LYS A 105 6.02 2.29 16.56
N ASN A 106 5.13 2.49 15.58
CA ASN A 106 5.48 2.79 14.19
C ASN A 106 5.87 4.26 13.95
N CYS A 107 5.57 5.17 14.88
CA CYS A 107 5.91 6.58 14.72
C CYS A 107 7.42 6.84 14.86
N ALA A 108 8.04 7.54 13.91
CA ALA A 108 9.46 7.88 13.98
C ALA A 108 9.75 8.99 15.01
N LYS A 109 10.78 8.82 15.84
CA LYS A 109 11.12 9.77 16.93
C LYS A 109 11.56 11.16 16.45
N ASN A 110 11.92 11.32 15.18
CA ASN A 110 12.62 12.52 14.69
C ASN A 110 11.81 13.29 13.64
N THR A 111 10.51 13.08 13.55
CA THR A 111 9.66 13.89 12.68
C THR A 111 9.45 15.27 13.31
N ALA A 112 9.10 16.24 12.46
CA ALA A 112 8.62 17.53 12.94
C ALA A 112 7.37 17.31 13.83
N PRO A 113 7.24 18.05 14.93
CA PRO A 113 6.03 18.03 15.74
C PRO A 113 4.84 18.61 14.95
N GLY A 114 3.63 18.25 15.35
CA GLY A 114 2.42 18.81 14.78
C GLY A 114 2.19 20.28 15.19
N PRO A 115 1.04 20.86 14.82
CA PRO A 115 0.63 22.20 15.25
C PRO A 115 0.52 22.36 16.78
N ASP A 116 0.42 21.25 17.50
CA ASP A 116 0.43 21.17 18.97
C ASP A 116 1.83 21.26 19.58
N HIS A 117 2.88 21.31 18.76
CA HIS A 117 4.29 21.29 19.15
C HIS A 117 4.71 20.05 19.97
N VAL A 118 3.88 18.99 20.00
CA VAL A 118 4.19 17.74 20.69
C VAL A 118 4.89 16.79 19.73
N SER A 119 6.12 16.40 20.08
CA SER A 119 6.90 15.44 19.26
C SER A 119 6.60 13.99 19.61
N TRP A 120 6.83 13.06 18.68
CA TRP A 120 6.71 11.62 18.95
C TRP A 120 7.65 11.11 20.04
N ARG A 121 8.76 11.82 20.33
CA ARG A 121 9.61 11.51 21.49
C ARG A 121 8.88 11.71 22.80
N LEU A 122 8.10 12.79 22.88
CA LEU A 122 7.34 13.10 24.08
C LEU A 122 6.16 12.14 24.22
N TRP A 123 5.43 11.84 23.14
CA TRP A 123 4.39 10.82 23.14
C TRP A 123 4.88 9.44 23.59
N LYS A 124 6.05 9.00 23.11
CA LYS A 124 6.64 7.72 23.56
C LYS A 124 7.07 7.74 25.02
N ARG A 125 7.38 8.91 25.59
CA ARG A 125 7.64 9.06 27.03
C ARG A 125 6.34 9.06 27.81
N PHE A 126 5.30 9.72 27.33
CA PHE A 126 3.98 9.73 27.98
C PHE A 126 3.31 8.35 27.96
N ALA A 127 3.56 7.55 26.93
CA ALA A 127 3.09 6.18 26.88
C ALA A 127 3.65 5.27 27.98
N THR A 128 4.66 5.69 28.76
CA THR A 128 5.08 4.91 29.94
C THR A 128 4.24 5.20 31.18
N ASP A 129 3.39 6.24 31.15
CA ASP A 129 2.50 6.62 32.24
C ASP A 129 1.08 6.10 31.97
N ASP A 130 0.61 5.20 32.83
CA ASP A 130 -0.69 4.56 32.68
C ASP A 130 -1.85 5.57 32.75
N THR A 131 -1.70 6.66 33.52
CA THR A 131 -2.73 7.69 33.63
C THR A 131 -2.94 8.42 32.30
N VAL A 132 -1.87 8.68 31.57
CA VAL A 132 -1.92 9.31 30.25
C VAL A 132 -2.50 8.35 29.22
N CYS A 133 -2.08 7.08 29.24
CA CYS A 133 -2.64 6.05 28.38
C CYS A 133 -4.16 5.94 28.55
N GLN A 134 -4.64 5.82 29.79
CA GLN A 134 -6.07 5.77 30.10
C GLN A 134 -6.81 7.03 29.65
N PHE A 135 -6.23 8.21 29.86
CA PHE A 135 -6.82 9.48 29.43
C PHE A 135 -6.99 9.57 27.91
N VAL A 136 -5.94 9.22 27.15
CA VAL A 136 -5.97 9.24 25.68
C VAL A 136 -6.99 8.22 25.16
N THR A 137 -6.99 7.00 25.70
CA THR A 137 -7.97 5.98 25.34
C THR A 137 -9.40 6.41 25.65
N LYS A 138 -9.63 7.10 26.77
CA LYS A 138 -10.94 7.65 27.12
C LYS A 138 -11.40 8.72 26.13
N ILE A 139 -10.51 9.61 25.70
CA ILE A 139 -10.82 10.61 24.67
C ILE A 139 -11.17 9.93 23.34
N ALA A 140 -10.35 8.98 22.89
CA ALA A 140 -10.59 8.26 21.65
C ALA A 140 -11.95 7.55 21.65
N ASN A 141 -12.28 6.86 22.74
CA ASN A 141 -13.57 6.19 22.91
C ASN A 141 -14.75 7.17 22.99
N ALA A 142 -14.59 8.31 23.66
CA ALA A 142 -15.61 9.35 23.66
C ALA A 142 -15.90 9.89 22.25
N CYS A 143 -14.88 10.03 21.40
CA CYS A 143 -15.08 10.41 20.00
C CYS A 143 -15.87 9.35 19.21
N PHE A 144 -15.62 8.06 19.45
CA PHE A 144 -16.41 6.98 18.84
C PHE A 144 -17.86 6.97 19.33
N ASP A 145 -18.08 7.17 20.63
CA ASP A 145 -19.42 7.19 21.23
C ASP A 145 -20.28 8.37 20.75
N THR A 146 -19.66 9.53 20.59
CA THR A 146 -20.37 10.75 20.19
C THR A 146 -20.45 10.95 18.68
N GLY A 147 -19.67 10.19 17.90
CA GLY A 147 -19.48 10.42 16.46
C GLY A 147 -18.84 11.77 16.13
N TYR A 148 -18.33 12.49 17.13
CA TYR A 148 -17.74 13.81 16.97
C TYR A 148 -16.22 13.73 16.82
N TRP A 149 -15.69 14.36 15.77
CA TRP A 149 -14.25 14.48 15.56
C TRP A 149 -13.80 15.93 15.72
N PRO A 150 -12.96 16.27 16.73
CA PRO A 150 -12.46 17.61 16.91
C PRO A 150 -11.77 18.14 15.64
N GLN A 151 -12.06 19.39 15.27
CA GLN A 151 -11.53 19.99 14.04
C GLN A 151 -10.00 20.07 14.04
N HIS A 152 -9.39 20.21 15.22
CA HIS A 152 -7.94 20.21 15.39
C HIS A 152 -7.27 18.89 14.97
N PHE A 153 -7.94 17.74 15.07
CA PHE A 153 -7.39 16.47 14.59
C PHE A 153 -7.26 16.41 13.05
N LYS A 154 -8.06 17.21 12.34
CA LYS A 154 -7.97 17.33 10.87
C LYS A 154 -6.85 18.27 10.42
N GLN A 155 -6.35 19.13 11.31
CA GLN A 155 -5.25 20.05 11.02
C GLN A 155 -3.89 19.32 11.07
N SER A 156 -3.81 18.21 11.82
CA SER A 156 -2.63 17.34 11.94
C SER A 156 -2.57 16.26 10.85
N ILE A 157 -2.82 16.62 9.58
CA ILE A 157 -2.42 15.76 8.45
C ILE A 157 -0.91 15.97 8.29
N SER A 158 -0.11 15.22 9.05
CA SER A 158 1.31 15.12 8.76
C SER A 158 1.46 14.45 7.39
N ALA A 159 1.90 15.24 6.40
CA ALA A 159 2.36 14.70 5.14
C ALA A 159 3.46 13.66 5.40
N MET A 160 3.29 12.51 4.73
CA MET A 160 4.16 11.35 4.55
C MET A 160 5.64 11.49 4.94
#